data_AF-A0A925D7U2-F1
#
_entry.id   AF-A0A925D7U2-F1
#
_cell.length_a   1.000
_cell.length_b   1.000
_cell.length_c   1.000
_cell.angle_alpha   90.00
_cell.angle_beta   90.00
_cell.angle_gamma   90.00
#
_symmetry.space_group_name_H-M   'P 1'
#
loop_
_entity.id
_entity.type
_entity.pdbx_description
1 polymer ?
#
loop_
_entity_poly.entity_id
_entity_poly.type
_entity_poly.pdbx_seq_one_letter_code
_entity_poly.pdbx_strand_id
1 'polypeptide(L)'
;MFNIWEKPRFPPPSEAGPDGLLMTGGSLAPAWMMEAYKSGIFPMSLHYDNRRALAWFSPDPRGILEFDAFHVSHRLARRHRRGEFQFTISAAFAQVVEACAAPRPQDTGCWLTLAMQNAYQTLHQLGAAHSVEVWSDGELIGGVFG
;
A
#
# COMPACT_ATOMS: atom_id res chain seq x y z
N MET A 1 1.07 -8.42 22.97
CA MET A 1 2.18 -9.30 22.56
C MET A 1 1.72 -10.12 21.36
N PHE A 2 2.31 -9.91 20.18
CA PHE A 2 1.97 -10.69 18.99
C PHE A 2 2.53 -12.11 19.14
N ASN A 3 1.69 -13.12 18.96
CA ASN A 3 2.13 -14.51 18.95
C ASN A 3 2.83 -14.81 17.61
N ILE A 4 4.15 -14.68 17.61
CA ILE A 4 5.01 -14.88 16.43
C ILE A 4 5.02 -16.32 15.88
N TRP A 5 4.35 -17.26 16.56
CA TRP A 5 4.31 -18.69 16.20
C TRP A 5 3.05 -19.08 15.41
N GLU A 6 2.07 -18.19 15.29
CA GLU A 6 0.87 -18.47 14.50
C GLU A 6 1.20 -18.33 13.01
N LYS A 7 1.38 -19.48 12.35
CA LYS A 7 1.63 -19.53 10.90
C LYS A 7 0.50 -18.80 10.16
N PRO A 8 0.81 -17.89 9.23
CA PRO A 8 -0.21 -17.27 8.39
C PRO A 8 -0.97 -18.36 7.64
N ARG A 9 -2.31 -18.30 7.68
CA ARG A 9 -3.18 -19.21 6.95
C ARG A 9 -4.13 -18.39 6.11
N PHE A 10 -3.83 -18.31 4.82
CA PHE A 10 -4.72 -17.75 3.82
C PHE A 10 -5.41 -18.90 3.07
N PRO A 11 -6.71 -18.77 2.74
CA PRO A 11 -7.32 -19.61 1.71
C PRO A 11 -6.60 -19.39 0.36
N PRO A 12 -6.71 -20.34 -0.58
CA PRO A 12 -6.23 -20.14 -1.94
C PRO A 12 -6.83 -18.86 -2.56
N PRO A 13 -6.03 -18.01 -3.23
CA PRO A 13 -6.52 -16.78 -3.88
C PRO A 13 -7.69 -16.99 -4.84
N SER A 14 -7.77 -18.18 -5.48
CA SER A 14 -8.88 -18.57 -6.36
C SER A 14 -10.24 -18.70 -5.67
N GLU A 15 -10.27 -18.70 -4.33
CA GLU A 15 -11.50 -18.74 -3.54
C GLU A 15 -12.01 -17.33 -3.18
N ALA A 16 -11.34 -16.26 -3.65
CA ALA A 16 -11.81 -14.90 -3.45
C ALA A 16 -13.18 -14.69 -4.10
N GLY A 17 -14.03 -13.88 -3.44
CA GLY A 17 -15.34 -13.50 -3.96
C GLY A 17 -15.24 -12.64 -5.24
N PRO A 18 -16.37 -12.34 -5.90
CA PRO A 18 -16.41 -11.53 -7.12
C PRO A 18 -15.85 -10.10 -6.96
N ASP A 19 -15.83 -9.59 -5.74
CA ASP A 19 -15.25 -8.29 -5.36
C ASP A 19 -13.77 -8.40 -4.95
N GLY A 20 -13.20 -9.61 -5.03
CA GLY A 20 -11.85 -9.95 -4.61
C GLY A 20 -11.69 -10.18 -3.11
N LEU A 21 -12.75 -10.09 -2.29
CA LEU A 21 -12.63 -10.34 -0.86
C LEU A 21 -12.34 -11.83 -0.60
N LEU A 22 -11.22 -12.12 0.06
CA LEU A 22 -10.80 -13.49 0.37
C LEU A 22 -11.15 -13.90 1.81
N MET A 23 -10.81 -13.04 2.78
CA MET A 23 -11.10 -13.30 4.19
C MET A 23 -11.06 -12.01 5.02
N THR A 24 -11.62 -12.06 6.23
CA THR A 24 -11.52 -10.99 7.22
C THR A 24 -10.80 -11.48 8.48
N GLY A 25 -10.23 -10.55 9.26
CA GLY A 25 -9.47 -10.85 10.48
C GLY A 25 -8.00 -11.17 10.21
N GLY A 26 -7.39 -11.95 11.10
CA GLY A 26 -5.97 -12.29 11.04
C GLY A 26 -5.07 -11.23 11.70
N SER A 27 -3.85 -11.08 11.19
CA SER A 27 -2.81 -10.25 11.81
C SER A 27 -2.05 -9.42 10.78
N LEU A 28 -1.68 -8.19 11.15
CA LEU A 28 -0.76 -7.33 10.38
C LEU A 28 0.71 -7.56 10.77
N ALA A 29 1.02 -8.64 11.50
CA ALA A 29 2.40 -8.99 11.82
C ALA A 29 3.22 -9.23 10.53
N PRO A 30 4.53 -8.96 10.53
CA PRO A 30 5.36 -9.06 9.32
C PRO A 30 5.25 -10.40 8.59
N ALA A 31 5.24 -11.53 9.32
CA ALA A 31 5.11 -12.85 8.71
C ALA A 31 3.80 -13.02 7.92
N TRP A 32 2.68 -12.46 8.41
CA TRP A 32 1.39 -12.48 7.73
C TRP A 32 1.39 -11.61 6.48
N MET A 33 1.87 -10.39 6.60
CA MET A 33 1.96 -9.46 5.46
C MET A 33 2.81 -10.04 4.34
N MET A 34 4.00 -10.57 4.67
CA MET A 34 4.91 -11.17 3.69
C MET A 34 4.31 -12.38 2.99
N GLU A 35 3.61 -13.25 3.73
CA GLU A 35 2.93 -14.41 3.16
C GLU A 35 1.78 -14.00 2.23
N ALA A 36 1.01 -12.98 2.62
CA ALA A 36 -0.07 -12.45 1.79
C ALA A 36 0.47 -11.96 0.45
N TYR A 37 1.47 -11.07 0.45
CA TYR A 37 2.04 -10.51 -0.77
C TYR A 37 2.65 -11.57 -1.69
N LYS A 38 3.36 -12.57 -1.14
CA LYS A 38 3.89 -13.71 -1.90
C LYS A 38 2.78 -14.51 -2.60
N SER A 39 1.60 -14.56 -2.00
CA SER A 39 0.44 -15.28 -2.51
C SER A 39 -0.48 -14.42 -3.39
N GLY A 40 -0.09 -13.18 -3.72
CA GLY A 40 -0.93 -12.27 -4.50
C GLY A 40 -2.12 -11.70 -3.71
N ILE A 41 -2.04 -11.69 -2.38
CA ILE A 41 -3.07 -11.19 -1.45
C ILE A 41 -2.58 -9.87 -0.84
N PHE A 42 -3.48 -8.91 -0.67
CA PHE A 42 -3.14 -7.64 -0.02
C PHE A 42 -4.20 -7.22 1.01
N PRO A 43 -3.80 -6.53 2.09
CA PRO A 43 -4.74 -6.11 3.13
C PRO A 43 -5.41 -4.78 2.78
N MET A 44 -6.69 -4.66 3.12
CA MET A 44 -7.43 -3.40 3.16
C MET A 44 -8.30 -3.34 4.41
N SER A 45 -8.60 -2.13 4.89
CA SER A 45 -9.60 -1.93 5.93
C SER A 45 -10.98 -1.78 5.30
N LEU A 46 -11.91 -2.66 5.66
CA LEU A 46 -13.32 -2.48 5.34
C LEU A 46 -14.01 -1.67 6.44
N HIS A 47 -14.88 -0.75 6.03
CA HIS A 47 -15.77 -0.03 6.92
C HIS A 47 -17.13 -0.70 6.91
N TYR A 48 -17.58 -1.19 8.07
CA TYR A 48 -18.90 -1.81 8.22
C TYR A 48 -19.46 -1.47 9.61
N ASP A 49 -20.68 -0.95 9.67
CA ASP A 49 -21.40 -0.64 10.91
C ASP A 49 -20.57 0.18 11.92
N ASN A 50 -20.00 1.32 11.48
CA ASN A 50 -19.11 2.18 12.26
C ASN A 50 -17.85 1.50 12.82
N ARG A 51 -17.50 0.31 12.33
CA ARG A 51 -16.29 -0.43 12.70
C ARG A 51 -15.39 -0.60 11.47
N ARG A 52 -14.10 -0.68 11.74
CA ARG A 52 -13.08 -1.05 10.74
C ARG A 52 -12.69 -2.50 10.96
N ALA A 53 -12.73 -3.30 9.92
CA ALA A 53 -12.28 -4.68 9.93
C ALA A 53 -11.09 -4.85 8.98
N LEU A 54 -10.06 -5.58 9.42
CA LEU A 54 -9.00 -6.04 8.54
C LEU A 54 -9.59 -7.07 7.56
N ALA A 55 -9.35 -6.85 6.28
CA ALA A 55 -9.77 -7.72 5.21
C ALA A 55 -8.62 -7.94 4.24
N TRP A 56 -8.61 -9.10 3.59
CA TRP A 56 -7.58 -9.53 2.67
C TRP A 56 -8.19 -9.79 1.31
N PHE A 57 -7.57 -9.28 0.26
CA PHE A 57 -8.13 -9.28 -1.08
C PHE A 57 -7.20 -9.94 -2.10
N SER A 58 -7.79 -10.64 -3.06
CA SER A 58 -7.15 -11.11 -4.28
C SER A 58 -8.14 -11.04 -5.45
N PRO A 59 -8.30 -9.86 -6.08
CA PRO A 59 -9.30 -9.64 -7.13
C PRO A 59 -8.90 -10.27 -8.46
N ASP A 60 -9.92 -10.72 -9.19
CA ASP A 60 -9.84 -11.15 -10.59
C ASP A 60 -10.94 -10.40 -11.41
N PRO A 61 -10.57 -9.52 -12.36
CA PRO A 61 -9.21 -9.24 -12.83
C PRO A 61 -8.37 -8.42 -11.86
N ARG A 62 -7.05 -8.66 -11.88
CA ARG A 62 -6.06 -7.90 -11.09
C ARG A 62 -5.58 -6.69 -11.87
N GLY A 63 -5.68 -5.50 -11.27
CA GLY A 63 -5.05 -4.30 -11.80
C GLY A 63 -3.53 -4.40 -11.76
N ILE A 64 -2.88 -4.31 -12.92
CA ILE A 64 -1.43 -4.27 -13.06
C ILE A 64 -1.02 -3.06 -13.92
N LEU A 65 0.22 -2.61 -13.76
CA LEU A 65 0.82 -1.60 -14.63
C LEU A 65 1.99 -2.25 -15.37
N GLU A 66 1.82 -2.50 -16.65
CA GLU A 66 2.89 -2.99 -17.50
C GLU A 66 3.85 -1.86 -17.85
N PHE A 67 5.12 -1.98 -17.46
CA PHE A 67 6.10 -0.93 -17.66
C PHE A 67 6.43 -0.70 -19.14
N ASP A 68 6.39 -1.74 -19.97
CA ASP A 68 6.65 -1.66 -21.41
C ASP A 68 5.58 -0.83 -22.16
N ALA A 69 4.38 -0.76 -21.60
CA ALA A 69 3.25 -0.01 -22.14
C ALA A 69 2.99 1.30 -21.37
N PHE A 70 3.87 1.69 -20.45
CA PHE A 70 3.65 2.86 -19.60
C PHE A 70 3.58 4.16 -20.41
N HIS A 71 2.42 4.80 -20.40
CA HIS A 71 2.20 6.04 -21.13
C HIS A 71 2.58 7.27 -20.30
N VAL A 72 3.64 7.96 -20.69
CA VAL A 72 3.97 9.30 -20.17
C VAL A 72 3.43 10.37 -21.11
N SER A 73 2.45 11.14 -20.64
CA SER A 73 1.91 12.25 -21.43
C SER A 73 3.01 13.28 -21.78
N HIS A 74 2.92 13.89 -22.96
CA HIS A 74 3.91 14.87 -23.43
C HIS A 74 4.07 16.06 -22.44
N ARG A 75 2.97 16.48 -21.78
CA ARG A 75 2.99 17.54 -20.76
C ARG A 75 3.79 17.13 -19.52
N LEU A 76 3.60 15.91 -19.03
CA LEU A 76 4.36 15.38 -17.89
C LEU A 76 5.85 15.26 -18.24
N ALA A 77 6.17 14.70 -19.40
CA ALA A 77 7.55 14.56 -19.85
C ALA A 77 8.26 15.93 -19.99
N ARG A 78 7.56 16.94 -20.52
CA ARG A 78 8.08 18.32 -20.60
C ARG A 78 8.34 18.91 -19.22
N ARG A 79 7.45 18.70 -18.25
CA ARG A 79 7.62 19.20 -16.88
C ARG A 79 8.80 18.52 -16.19
N HIS A 80 8.92 17.20 -16.30
CA HIS A 80 10.05 16.45 -15.75
C HIS A 80 11.41 16.93 -16.29
N ARG A 81 11.52 17.16 -17.61
CA ARG A 81 12.78 17.64 -18.24
C ARG A 81 13.25 19.02 -17.77
N ARG A 82 12.43 19.80 -17.08
CA ARG A 82 12.84 21.11 -16.54
C ARG A 82 13.67 21.01 -15.27
N GLY A 83 13.80 19.81 -14.69
CA GLY A 83 14.57 19.62 -13.46
C GLY A 83 13.89 20.23 -12.23
N GLU A 84 12.57 20.47 -12.30
CA GLU A 84 11.78 21.04 -11.19
C GLU A 84 11.60 20.04 -10.02
N PHE A 85 11.95 18.76 -10.21
CA PHE A 85 11.71 17.70 -9.23
C PHE A 85 12.98 16.93 -8.90
N GLN A 86 13.13 16.57 -7.63
CA GLN A 86 14.11 15.60 -7.16
C GLN A 86 13.39 14.32 -6.72
N PHE A 87 14.03 13.17 -6.96
CA PHE A 87 13.48 11.88 -6.60
C PHE A 87 14.43 11.17 -5.64
N THR A 88 13.89 10.55 -4.60
CA THR A 88 14.62 9.68 -3.70
C THR A 88 13.87 8.36 -3.53
N ILE A 89 14.57 7.37 -2.98
CA ILE A 89 13.99 6.08 -2.62
C ILE A 89 14.20 5.88 -1.13
N SER A 90 13.14 5.56 -0.41
CA SER A 90 13.18 5.22 1.01
C SER A 90 13.76 6.32 1.91
N ALA A 91 13.75 7.58 1.47
CA ALA A 91 14.27 8.69 2.26
C ALA A 91 13.25 9.23 3.27
N ALA A 92 11.95 9.09 2.98
CA ALA A 92 10.88 9.61 3.84
C ALA A 92 9.64 8.69 3.87
N PHE A 93 9.85 7.38 4.04
CA PHE A 93 8.80 6.37 4.01
C PHE A 93 7.59 6.70 4.90
N ALA A 94 7.84 7.07 6.17
CA ALA A 94 6.78 7.43 7.11
C ALA A 94 5.95 8.63 6.61
N GLN A 95 6.60 9.68 6.10
CA GLN A 95 5.92 10.86 5.59
C GLN A 95 5.05 10.54 4.37
N VAL A 96 5.53 9.67 3.47
CA VAL A 96 4.75 9.22 2.32
C VAL A 96 3.51 8.44 2.77
N VAL A 97 3.68 7.48 3.70
CA VAL A 97 2.58 6.67 4.24
C VAL A 97 1.53 7.53 4.96
N GLU A 98 1.97 8.47 5.78
CA GLU A 98 1.11 9.43 6.49
C GLU A 98 0.32 10.31 5.50
N ALA A 99 1.00 10.85 4.47
CA ALA A 99 0.36 11.65 3.43
C ALA A 99 -0.65 10.82 2.61
N CYS A 100 -0.37 9.54 2.34
CA CYS A 100 -1.31 8.63 1.70
C CYS A 100 -2.55 8.34 2.56
N ALA A 101 -2.40 8.32 3.89
CA ALA A 101 -3.49 8.07 4.84
C ALA A 101 -4.33 9.31 5.16
N ALA A 102 -3.82 10.51 4.88
CA ALA A 102 -4.47 11.77 5.21
C ALA A 102 -5.88 11.88 4.58
N PRO A 103 -6.87 12.45 5.30
CA PRO A 103 -8.21 12.67 4.77
C PRO A 103 -8.18 13.50 3.49
N ARG A 104 -8.98 13.12 2.49
CA ARG A 104 -9.15 13.88 1.26
C ARG A 104 -10.54 14.51 1.23
N PRO A 105 -10.73 15.70 0.65
CA PRO A 105 -12.01 16.42 0.66
C PRO A 105 -13.21 15.64 0.10
N GLN A 106 -12.94 14.62 -0.73
CA GLN A 106 -13.95 13.82 -1.46
C GLN A 106 -14.06 12.38 -0.91
N ASP A 107 -13.25 12.01 0.10
CA ASP A 107 -13.06 10.61 0.49
C ASP A 107 -13.80 10.31 1.81
N THR A 108 -14.64 9.27 1.79
CA THR A 108 -15.44 8.82 2.93
C THR A 108 -14.64 8.02 3.94
N GLY A 109 -13.36 7.75 3.68
CA GLY A 109 -12.41 7.23 4.64
C GLY A 109 -11.30 6.42 3.98
N CYS A 110 -10.05 6.84 4.19
CA CYS A 110 -8.89 6.10 3.68
C CYS A 110 -8.79 4.71 4.34
N TRP A 111 -8.55 3.66 3.55
CA TRP A 111 -8.36 2.28 4.00
C TRP A 111 -7.12 2.12 4.90
N LEU A 112 -6.15 3.02 4.80
CA LEU A 112 -4.84 2.95 5.45
C LEU A 112 -4.91 3.39 6.92
N THR A 113 -5.46 2.51 7.77
CA THR A 113 -5.55 2.74 9.22
C THR A 113 -4.18 2.95 9.87
N LEU A 114 -4.13 3.55 11.07
CA LEU A 114 -2.89 3.69 11.84
C LEU A 114 -2.18 2.33 12.08
N ALA A 115 -2.95 1.25 12.32
CA ALA A 115 -2.38 -0.09 12.49
C ALA A 115 -1.70 -0.58 11.20
N MET A 116 -2.27 -0.27 10.03
CA MET A 116 -1.67 -0.60 8.74
C MET A 116 -0.44 0.24 8.45
N GLN A 117 -0.47 1.54 8.76
CA GLN A 117 0.70 2.41 8.65
C GLN A 117 1.88 1.85 9.46
N ASN A 118 1.65 1.45 10.71
CA ASN A 118 2.66 0.82 11.56
C ASN A 118 3.17 -0.52 10.99
N ALA A 119 2.29 -1.31 10.38
CA ALA A 119 2.67 -2.57 9.74
C ALA A 119 3.60 -2.33 8.54
N TYR A 120 3.26 -1.39 7.65
CA TYR A 120 4.14 -1.00 6.54
C TYR A 120 5.46 -0.39 7.02
N GLN A 121 5.43 0.42 8.08
CA GLN A 121 6.66 0.94 8.69
C GLN A 121 7.57 -0.19 9.21
N THR A 122 6.98 -1.24 9.78
CA THR A 122 7.72 -2.42 10.21
C THR A 122 8.30 -3.18 9.02
N LEU A 123 7.54 -3.35 7.93
CA LEU A 123 8.05 -3.97 6.70
C LEU A 123 9.17 -3.16 6.07
N HIS A 124 9.08 -1.83 6.11
CA HIS A 124 10.14 -0.94 5.65
C HIS A 124 11.44 -1.13 6.44
N GLN A 125 11.34 -1.20 7.78
CA GLN A 125 12.49 -1.50 8.64
C GLN A 125 13.12 -2.88 8.37
N LEU A 126 12.31 -3.84 7.90
CA LEU A 126 12.76 -5.17 7.49
C LEU A 126 13.29 -5.22 6.05
N GLY A 127 13.28 -4.10 5.31
CA GLY A 127 13.73 -4.01 3.92
C GLY A 127 12.75 -4.63 2.91
N ALA A 128 11.48 -4.81 3.28
CA ALA A 128 10.46 -5.43 2.45
C ALA A 128 9.42 -4.45 1.88
N ALA A 129 9.44 -3.19 2.33
CA ALA A 129 8.61 -2.11 1.80
C ALA A 129 9.47 -0.88 1.51
N HIS A 130 9.18 -0.21 0.41
CA HIS A 130 9.91 0.94 -0.08
C HIS A 130 8.99 2.09 -0.40
N SER A 131 9.56 3.28 -0.47
CA SER A 131 8.88 4.48 -0.92
C SER A 131 9.69 5.11 -2.03
N VAL A 132 8.99 5.81 -2.92
CA VAL A 132 9.58 6.75 -3.87
C VAL A 132 9.03 8.12 -3.52
N GLU A 133 9.91 9.06 -3.24
CA GLU A 133 9.55 10.43 -2.88
C GLU A 133 9.79 11.38 -4.05
N VAL A 134 8.95 12.41 -4.15
CA VAL A 134 9.10 13.52 -5.10
C VAL A 134 9.21 14.82 -4.32
N TRP A 135 10.31 15.55 -4.53
CA TRP A 135 10.61 16.80 -3.83
C TRP A 135 10.63 17.98 -4.81
N SER A 136 10.22 19.15 -4.33
CA SER A 136 10.37 20.45 -5.02
C SER A 136 10.80 21.48 -3.99
N ASP A 137 11.86 22.24 -4.27
CA ASP A 137 12.40 23.27 -3.39
C ASP A 137 12.67 22.78 -1.94
N GLY A 138 13.06 21.51 -1.79
CA GLY A 138 13.32 20.87 -0.49
C GLY A 138 12.09 20.31 0.22
N GLU A 139 10.88 20.54 -0.31
CA GLU A 139 9.62 20.07 0.27
C GLU A 139 9.13 18.77 -0.39
N LEU A 140 8.59 17.85 0.41
CA LEU A 140 7.97 16.61 -0.08
C LEU A 140 6.62 16.95 -0.72
N ILE A 141 6.54 16.89 -2.04
CA ILE A 141 5.32 17.24 -2.80
C ILE A 141 4.50 16.02 -3.24
N GLY A 142 5.01 14.82 -3.02
CA GLY A 142 4.30 13.58 -3.31
C GLY A 142 5.17 12.35 -3.18
N GLY A 143 4.55 11.19 -3.35
CA GLY A 143 5.24 9.92 -3.32
C GLY A 143 4.29 8.75 -3.46
N VAL A 144 4.88 7.56 -3.50
CA VAL A 144 4.18 6.27 -3.47
C VAL A 144 4.97 5.33 -2.59
N PHE A 145 4.29 4.41 -1.91
CA PHE A 145 4.92 3.33 -1.17
C PHE A 145 4.39 1.97 -1.65
N GLY A 146 5.18 0.93 -1.48
CA GLY A 146 4.86 -0.44 -1.88
C GLY A 146 5.88 -1.44 -1.39
#